data_AF-A0A6J4U989-F1
#
_entry.id   AF-A0A6J4U989-F1
#
_cell.length_a   1.000
_cell.length_b   1.000
_cell.length_c   1.000
_cell.angle_alpha   90.00
_cell.angle_beta   90.00
_cell.angle_gamma   90.00
#
_symmetry.space_group_name_H-M   'P 1'
#
loop_
_entity.id
_entity.type
_entity.pdbx_description
1 polymer ?
#
loop_
_entity_poly.entity_id
_entity_poly.type
_entity_poly.pdbx_seq_one_letter_code
_entity_poly.pdbx_strand_id
1 'polypeptide(L)' 'TYTAGCWQRDAGFRIDHLLLSPQAADRLLDAGVDKDYRGREKASDHAPTWVRLED' A
#
# COMPACT_ATOMS: atom_id res chain seq x y z
N THR A 1 -0.88 2.45 -13.89
CA THR A 1 -0.89 3.74 -13.15
C THR A 1 -0.22 4.89 -13.91
N TYR A 2 0.69 4.63 -14.85
CA TYR A 2 1.42 5.65 -15.63
C TYR A 2 0.62 6.26 -16.82
N THR A 3 -0.38 5.56 -17.35
CA THR A 3 -1.17 6.01 -18.50
C THR A 3 -2.45 6.75 -18.08
N ALA A 4 -2.88 7.72 -18.91
CA ALA A 4 -4.21 8.34 -18.89
C ALA A 4 -4.73 8.90 -17.55
N GLY A 5 -3.84 9.42 -16.69
CA GLY A 5 -4.25 10.05 -15.43
C GLY A 5 -4.89 9.08 -14.42
N CYS A 6 -4.54 7.80 -14.47
CA CYS A 6 -5.09 6.78 -13.56
C CYS A 6 -4.91 7.15 -12.08
N TRP A 7 -3.81 7.81 -11.72
CA TRP A 7 -3.56 8.24 -10.34
C TRP A 7 -4.60 9.27 -9.86
N GLN A 8 -4.85 10.31 -10.64
CA GLN A 8 -5.84 11.36 -10.32
C GLN A 8 -7.27 10.83 -10.25
N ARG A 9 -7.54 9.69 -10.92
CA ARG A 9 -8.84 9.04 -10.97
C ARG A 9 -9.00 7.90 -9.96
N ASP A 10 -8.01 7.68 -9.10
CA ASP A 10 -7.92 6.51 -8.18
C ASP A 10 -8.14 5.16 -8.92
N ALA A 11 -7.75 5.09 -10.19
CA ALA A 11 -7.93 3.93 -11.06
C ALA A 11 -6.70 3.00 -11.00
N GLY A 12 -6.37 2.56 -9.79
CA GLY A 12 -5.26 1.65 -9.50
C GLY A 12 -5.68 0.19 -9.37
N PHE A 13 -4.69 -0.70 -9.29
CA PHE A 13 -4.89 -2.10 -8.93
C PHE A 13 -4.29 -2.36 -7.56
N ARG A 14 -4.93 -3.24 -6.78
CA ARG A 14 -4.36 -3.77 -5.53
C ARG A 14 -3.62 -5.06 -5.84
N ILE A 15 -2.30 -4.98 -6.05
CA ILE A 15 -1.46 -6.14 -6.38
C ILE A 15 -0.36 -6.42 -5.36
N ASP A 16 0.00 -5.43 -4.54
CA ASP A 16 0.93 -5.59 -3.43
C ASP A 16 0.18 -6.06 -2.17
N HIS A 17 0.56 -7.24 -1.67
CA HIS A 17 -0.09 -7.89 -0.53
C HIS A 17 0.94 -8.27 0.54
N LEU A 18 0.58 -8.08 1.80
CA LEU A 18 1.35 -8.50 2.96
C LEU A 18 0.67 -9.72 3.57
N LEU A 19 1.25 -10.91 3.33
CA LEU A 19 0.73 -12.16 3.87
C LEU A 19 1.38 -12.45 5.23
N LEU A 20 0.55 -12.68 6.24
CA LEU A 20 1.00 -12.92 7.61
C LEU A 20 0.84 -14.40 7.97
N SER A 21 1.76 -14.94 8.78
CA SER A 21 1.51 -16.20 9.49
C SER A 21 0.42 -16.00 10.55
N PRO A 22 -0.21 -17.07 11.05
CA PRO A 22 -1.23 -16.95 12.10
C PRO A 22 -0.75 -16.14 13.32
N GLN A 23 0.49 -16.39 13.79
CA GLN A 23 1.05 -15.68 14.94
C GLN A 23 1.26 -14.18 14.71
N ALA A 24 1.58 -13.79 13.47
CA ALA A 24 1.70 -12.37 13.11
C ALA A 24 0.33 -11.73 12.91
N ALA A 25 -0.65 -12.48 12.40
CA ALA A 25 -2.04 -12.01 12.26
C ALA A 25 -2.69 -11.72 13.61
N ASP A 26 -2.44 -12.56 14.62
CA ASP A 26 -2.92 -12.35 16.00
C ASP A 26 -2.40 -11.04 16.61
N ARG A 27 -1.23 -10.56 16.13
CA ARG A 27 -0.57 -9.32 16.59
C ARG A 27 -0.86 -8.12 15.70
N LEU A 28 -1.73 -8.23 14.70
CA LEU A 28 -1.96 -7.15 13.74
C LEU A 28 -2.70 -5.98 14.40
N LEU A 29 -2.04 -4.83 14.49
CA LEU A 29 -2.62 -3.59 15.00
C LEU A 29 -3.23 -2.73 13.89
N ASP A 30 -2.57 -2.66 12.73
CA ASP A 30 -3.03 -1.84 11.61
C ASP A 30 -2.34 -2.26 10.30
N ALA A 31 -2.95 -1.93 9.16
CA ALA A 31 -2.40 -2.19 7.84
C ALA A 31 -2.90 -1.14 6.84
N GLY A 32 -2.05 -0.76 5.88
CA GLY A 32 -2.41 0.31 4.97
C GLY A 32 -1.62 0.38 3.68
N VAL A 33 -2.00 1.40 2.90
CA VAL A 33 -1.26 1.85 1.71
C VAL A 33 -0.97 3.32 1.90
N ASP A 34 0.29 3.68 1.74
CA ASP A 34 0.71 5.08 1.80
C ASP A 34 0.47 5.77 0.44
N LYS A 35 -0.76 6.25 0.25
CA LYS A 35 -1.14 7.02 -0.94
C LYS A 35 -0.42 8.37 -1.02
N ASP A 36 -0.12 8.98 0.11
CA ASP A 36 0.55 10.29 0.17
C ASP A 36 2.00 10.18 -0.32
N TYR A 37 2.68 9.08 0.03
CA TYR A 37 4.00 8.78 -0.50
C TYR A 37 3.98 8.59 -2.03
N ARG A 38 2.96 7.92 -2.55
CA ARG A 38 2.76 7.76 -4.01
C ARG A 38 2.43 9.09 -4.70
N GLY A 39 1.87 10.06 -3.99
CA GLY A 39 1.55 11.39 -4.52
C GLY A 39 2.75 12.30 -4.78
N ARG A 40 3.97 11.90 -4.39
CA ARG A 40 5.18 12.72 -4.51
C ARG A 40 5.70 12.81 -5.95
N GLU A 41 6.49 13.86 -6.22
CA GLU A 41 7.16 14.03 -7.50
C GLU A 41 8.12 12.85 -7.77
N LYS A 42 8.09 12.30 -9.00
CA LYS A 42 8.91 11.15 -9.42
C LYS A 42 8.75 9.90 -8.55
N ALA A 43 7.63 9.74 -7.85
CA ALA A 43 7.32 8.54 -7.10
C ALA A 43 7.26 7.30 -8.03
N SER A 44 7.56 6.12 -7.47
CA SER A 44 7.30 4.82 -8.09
C SER A 44 5.82 4.72 -8.50
N ASP A 45 5.50 3.87 -9.47
CA ASP A 45 4.13 3.60 -9.89
C ASP A 45 3.33 2.75 -8.91
N HIS A 46 3.99 2.11 -7.94
CA HIS A 46 3.41 1.42 -6.78
C HIS A 46 3.39 2.33 -5.54
N ALA A 47 2.35 2.17 -4.72
CA ALA A 47 2.28 2.80 -3.41
C ALA A 47 2.81 1.83 -2.34
N PRO A 48 3.63 2.29 -1.37
CA PRO A 48 4.09 1.42 -0.29
C PRO A 48 2.92 0.82 0.48
N THR A 49 3.01 -0.47 0.79
CA THR A 49 2.10 -1.16 1.70
C THR A 49 2.81 -1.41 3.02
N TRP A 50 2.08 -1.36 4.13
CA TRP A 50 2.65 -1.52 5.46
C TRP A 50 1.69 -2.25 6.41
N VAL A 51 2.26 -2.87 7.44
CA VAL A 51 1.56 -3.42 8.60
C VAL A 51 2.24 -2.93 9.87
N ARG A 52 1.46 -2.75 10.94
CA ARG A 52 1.95 -2.50 12.29
C ARG A 52 1.54 -3.68 13.17
N LEU A 53 2.51 -4.28 13.83
CA LEU A 53 2.29 -5.40 14.75
C LEU A 53 2.51 -4.93 16.19
N GLU A 54 1.82 -5.55 17.13
CA GLU A 54 2.14 -5.46 18.55
C GLU A 54 3.51 -6.09 18.82
N ASP A 55 4.26 -5.62 19.81
CA ASP A 55 5.60 -6.11 20.18
C ASP A 55 5.62 -7.50 20.82
#